data_AF-U6DMZ2-F1
#
_entry.id   AF-U6DMZ2-F1
#
_cell.length_a   1.000
_cell.length_b   1.000
_cell.length_c   1.000
_cell.angle_alpha   90.00
_cell.angle_beta   90.00
_cell.angle_gamma   90.00
#
_symmetry.space_group_name_H-M   'P 1'
#
loop_
_entity.id
_entity.type
_entity.pdbx_description
1 polymer ?
#
loop_
_entity_poly.entity_id
_entity_poly.type
_entity_poly.pdbx_seq_one_letter_code
_entity_poly.pdbx_strand_id
1 'polypeptide(L)'
;MADQGSGGSRLPLALPSASQGCSSGGGGSLAGNSGHPPPPRNLQGLLQMAITAGSEEPDPPPEPMSEERRQWLQEAMSAAFRGQREEVEQMKNCLRVLSQPTPSLAAEAELASDQQEREGALELLADLCENMDNAADFCQLSGMHLLVGRYLEAGPAGLRWRAAQLIGTCSQNVAAIQEQVLGLGALRKLLRLLDRDTCDLVRVKALFAISCLVREQE
;
A
#
# COMPACT_ATOMS: atom_id res chain seq x y z
N MET A 1 -54.57 6.23 -20.73
CA MET A 1 -54.31 7.53 -20.07
C MET A 1 -52.88 7.41 -19.54
N ALA A 2 -51.88 7.84 -20.32
CA ALA A 2 -51.34 9.20 -20.37
C ALA A 2 -50.80 9.63 -18.98
N ASP A 3 -49.63 10.22 -18.78
CA ASP A 3 -48.44 10.57 -19.59
C ASP A 3 -47.53 11.39 -18.63
N GLN A 4 -46.19 11.32 -18.84
CA GLN A 4 -45.13 12.24 -18.35
C GLN A 4 -44.88 12.40 -16.82
N GLY A 5 -43.65 12.59 -16.32
CA GLY A 5 -42.32 12.77 -16.93
C GLY A 5 -41.25 13.18 -15.88
N SER A 6 -40.00 13.32 -16.35
CA SER A 6 -38.78 13.85 -15.68
C SER A 6 -37.99 12.83 -14.84
N GLY A 7 -36.69 12.56 -15.04
CA GLY A 7 -35.64 13.23 -15.81
C GLY A 7 -34.33 13.07 -15.02
N GLY A 8 -33.37 12.27 -15.50
CA GLY A 8 -32.13 12.02 -14.76
C GLY A 8 -31.17 11.12 -15.53
N SER A 9 -30.32 11.75 -16.34
CA SER A 9 -29.36 11.17 -17.27
C SER A 9 -28.36 10.23 -16.61
N ARG A 10 -28.34 8.95 -17.03
CA ARG A 10 -27.19 8.05 -16.87
C ARG A 10 -26.84 7.48 -18.24
N LEU A 11 -25.69 7.89 -18.76
CA LEU A 11 -25.05 7.25 -19.91
C LEU A 11 -24.32 6.00 -19.42
N PRO A 12 -24.61 4.79 -19.94
CA PRO A 12 -23.66 3.71 -19.92
C PRO A 12 -22.91 3.67 -21.26
N LEU A 13 -21.58 3.80 -21.15
CA LEU A 13 -20.61 3.43 -22.18
C LEU A 13 -20.81 1.96 -22.56
N ALA A 14 -21.53 1.71 -23.65
CA ALA A 14 -21.60 0.41 -24.29
C ALA A 14 -20.71 0.44 -25.54
N LEU A 15 -19.60 -0.32 -25.49
CA LEU A 15 -18.82 -0.69 -26.67
C LEU A 15 -19.63 -1.65 -27.54
N PRO A 16 -19.87 -1.36 -28.84
CA PRO A 16 -20.36 -2.38 -29.75
C PRO A 16 -19.20 -3.18 -30.35
N SER A 17 -19.34 -4.50 -30.29
CA SER A 17 -18.48 -5.50 -30.92
C SER A 17 -18.31 -5.28 -32.42
N ALA A 18 -17.09 -5.56 -32.91
CA ALA A 18 -16.77 -5.61 -34.32
C ALA A 18 -17.58 -6.71 -35.03
N SER A 19 -18.49 -6.33 -35.93
CA SER A 19 -19.07 -7.23 -36.92
C SER A 19 -18.31 -7.10 -38.25
N GLN A 20 -17.74 -8.22 -38.67
CA GLN A 20 -17.20 -8.40 -40.02
C GLN A 20 -18.35 -8.38 -41.03
N GLY A 21 -18.12 -7.71 -42.17
CA GLY A 21 -18.99 -7.77 -43.33
C GLY A 21 -18.29 -7.25 -44.58
N CYS A 22 -17.81 -8.17 -45.40
CA CYS A 22 -17.26 -7.91 -46.73
C CYS A 22 -18.37 -7.51 -47.73
N SER A 23 -18.15 -6.49 -48.57
CA SER A 23 -18.10 -6.64 -50.06
C SER A 23 -18.18 -5.32 -50.83
N SER A 24 -17.26 -5.21 -51.80
CA SER A 24 -17.28 -4.57 -53.14
C SER A 24 -17.88 -3.17 -53.38
N GLY A 25 -17.09 -2.32 -54.05
CA GLY A 25 -17.57 -1.19 -54.85
C GLY A 25 -16.45 -0.23 -55.20
N GLY A 26 -16.18 -0.01 -56.49
CA GLY A 26 -14.97 0.64 -56.99
C GLY A 26 -14.98 2.17 -57.02
N GLY A 27 -13.77 2.73 -57.16
CA GLY A 27 -13.48 3.90 -58.00
C GLY A 27 -13.37 5.27 -57.32
N GLY A 28 -12.18 5.88 -57.43
CA GLY A 28 -12.02 7.34 -57.42
C GLY A 28 -11.02 7.90 -56.40
N SER A 29 -9.87 8.35 -56.89
CA SER A 29 -8.81 9.06 -56.16
C SER A 29 -9.29 10.34 -55.48
N LEU A 30 -8.69 10.68 -54.32
CA LEU A 30 -8.08 11.99 -54.06
C LEU A 30 -7.32 11.99 -52.72
N ALA A 31 -6.24 12.77 -52.72
CA ALA A 31 -5.13 12.76 -51.80
C ALA A 31 -5.44 13.33 -50.39
N GLY A 32 -4.62 12.90 -49.43
CA GLY A 32 -4.33 13.66 -48.22
C GLY A 32 -4.54 12.87 -46.93
N ASN A 33 -3.47 12.27 -46.38
CA ASN A 33 -3.23 12.34 -44.94
C ASN A 33 -1.82 11.85 -44.55
N SER A 34 -1.10 12.71 -43.84
CA SER A 34 -0.07 12.42 -42.82
C SER A 34 0.55 11.02 -42.76
N GLY A 35 1.73 10.87 -43.39
CA GLY A 35 3.00 10.76 -42.68
C GLY A 35 3.27 9.63 -41.67
N HIS A 36 2.40 8.63 -41.46
CA HIS A 36 2.77 7.44 -40.70
C HIS A 36 2.46 6.16 -41.49
N PRO A 37 3.45 5.26 -41.67
CA PRO A 37 3.20 3.98 -42.33
C PRO A 37 2.14 3.20 -41.54
N PRO A 38 1.26 2.46 -42.23
CA PRO A 38 0.21 1.68 -41.57
C PRO A 38 0.82 0.69 -40.58
N PRO A 39 0.18 0.46 -39.41
CA PRO A 39 0.72 -0.44 -38.39
C PRO A 39 0.85 -1.87 -38.95
N PRO A 40 1.95 -2.57 -38.65
CA PRO A 40 2.25 -3.86 -39.24
C PRO A 40 1.22 -4.90 -38.81
N ARG A 41 0.72 -5.68 -39.78
CA ARG A 41 -0.33 -6.69 -39.58
C ARG A 41 0.21 -8.09 -39.33
N ASN A 42 1.54 -8.26 -39.28
CA ASN A 42 2.23 -9.52 -39.04
C ASN A 42 3.51 -9.31 -38.22
N LEU A 43 3.99 -10.39 -37.61
CA LEU A 43 5.20 -10.38 -36.76
C LEU A 43 6.44 -9.96 -37.55
N GLN A 44 6.55 -10.33 -38.84
CA GLN A 44 7.66 -9.86 -39.67
C GLN A 44 7.65 -8.34 -39.85
N GLY A 45 6.49 -7.72 -40.03
CA GLY A 45 6.38 -6.27 -40.16
C GLY A 45 6.68 -5.54 -38.85
N LEU A 46 6.33 -6.13 -37.71
CA LEU A 46 6.66 -5.59 -36.39
C LEU A 46 8.16 -5.69 -36.11
N LEU A 47 8.78 -6.79 -36.52
CA LEU A 47 10.23 -6.99 -36.44
C LEU A 47 10.99 -6.06 -37.39
N GLN A 48 10.47 -5.83 -38.59
CA GLN A 48 11.04 -4.89 -39.55
C GLN A 48 10.94 -3.45 -39.04
N MET A 49 9.80 -3.08 -38.45
CA MET A 49 9.62 -1.79 -37.76
C MET A 49 10.61 -1.61 -36.61
N ALA A 50 10.79 -2.63 -35.76
CA ALA A 50 11.74 -2.61 -34.66
C ALA A 50 13.20 -2.49 -35.13
N ILE A 51 13.56 -3.18 -36.22
CA ILE A 51 14.88 -3.06 -36.84
C ILE A 51 15.08 -1.64 -37.38
N THR A 52 14.10 -1.07 -38.10
CA THR A 52 14.22 0.31 -38.62
C THR A 52 14.27 1.35 -37.51
N ALA A 53 13.55 1.16 -36.40
CA ALA A 53 13.61 2.04 -35.25
C ALA A 53 14.92 1.88 -34.45
N GLY A 54 15.54 0.70 -34.50
CA GLY A 54 16.83 0.41 -33.85
C GLY A 54 18.05 0.56 -34.76
N SER A 55 17.88 1.01 -36.01
CA SER A 55 18.98 1.25 -36.97
C SER A 55 19.36 2.72 -37.09
N GLU A 56 18.77 3.60 -36.27
CA GLU A 56 19.34 4.94 -36.09
C GLU A 56 20.72 4.79 -35.42
N GLU A 57 21.67 5.61 -35.88
CA GLU A 57 23.07 5.72 -35.48
C GLU A 57 23.35 5.47 -33.98
N PRO A 58 24.59 5.11 -33.58
CA PRO A 58 24.94 4.97 -32.17
C PRO A 58 24.49 6.23 -31.42
N ASP A 59 23.57 6.05 -30.47
CA ASP A 59 23.02 7.13 -29.66
C ASP A 59 24.18 8.03 -29.20
N PRO A 60 24.13 9.35 -29.46
CA PRO A 60 25.14 10.26 -28.93
C PRO A 60 25.23 10.03 -27.41
N PRO A 61 26.45 10.07 -26.82
CA PRO A 61 26.60 9.86 -25.39
C PRO A 61 25.62 10.77 -24.65
N PRO A 62 24.89 10.25 -23.65
CA PRO A 62 23.78 10.98 -23.03
C PRO A 62 24.28 12.37 -22.64
N GLU A 63 23.72 13.40 -23.27
CA GLU A 63 24.11 14.77 -23.01
C GLU A 63 23.99 15.02 -21.50
N PRO A 64 25.04 15.57 -20.85
CA PRO A 64 24.95 15.91 -19.45
C PRO A 64 23.80 16.91 -19.30
N MET A 65 22.74 16.47 -18.63
CA MET A 65 21.51 17.24 -18.41
C MET A 65 21.80 18.69 -18.01
N SER A 66 21.04 19.65 -18.56
CA SER A 66 21.20 21.06 -18.19
C SER A 66 21.00 21.24 -16.69
N GLU A 67 21.70 22.21 -16.11
CA GLU A 67 21.69 22.49 -14.67
C GLU A 67 20.27 22.79 -14.17
N GLU A 68 19.46 23.47 -14.98
CA GLU A 68 18.05 23.74 -14.70
C GLU A 68 17.21 22.45 -14.66
N ARG A 69 17.47 21.50 -15.57
CA ARG A 69 16.79 20.19 -15.57
C ARG A 69 17.25 19.32 -14.41
N ARG A 70 18.51 19.46 -13.96
CA ARG A 70 19.04 18.84 -12.72
C ARG A 70 18.28 19.32 -11.51
N GLN A 71 18.19 20.64 -11.35
CA GLN A 71 17.54 21.25 -10.21
C GLN A 71 16.05 20.92 -10.20
N TRP A 72 15.36 21.00 -11.33
CA TRP A 72 13.96 20.60 -11.45
C TRP A 72 13.73 19.13 -11.08
N LEU A 73 14.57 18.20 -11.59
CA LEU A 73 14.45 16.78 -11.28
C LEU A 73 14.71 16.52 -9.79
N GLN A 74 15.73 17.17 -9.23
CA GLN A 74 16.09 17.01 -7.83
C GLN A 74 15.01 17.57 -6.90
N GLU A 75 14.40 18.70 -7.24
CA GLU A 75 13.24 19.24 -6.54
C GLU A 75 12.04 18.29 -6.62
N ALA A 76 11.72 17.78 -7.80
CA ALA A 76 10.63 16.82 -8.00
C ALA A 76 10.83 15.53 -7.19
N MET A 77 12.05 14.96 -7.20
CA MET A 77 12.39 13.82 -6.36
C MET A 77 12.26 14.17 -4.87
N SER A 78 12.80 15.31 -4.44
CA SER A 78 12.70 15.75 -3.05
C SER A 78 11.26 15.97 -2.58
N ALA A 79 10.37 16.41 -3.48
CA ALA A 79 8.95 16.59 -3.21
C ALA A 79 8.24 15.23 -3.12
N ALA A 80 8.55 14.30 -4.03
CA ALA A 80 7.98 12.95 -4.04
C ALA A 80 8.34 12.16 -2.78
N PHE A 81 9.59 12.23 -2.31
CA PHE A 81 10.04 11.54 -1.11
C PHE A 81 9.74 12.28 0.21
N ARG A 82 9.20 13.50 0.15
CA ARG A 82 8.91 14.29 1.35
C ARG A 82 7.89 13.61 2.25
N GLY A 83 6.81 13.08 1.66
CA GLY A 83 5.74 12.39 2.39
C GLY A 83 6.29 11.16 3.13
N GLN A 84 7.03 10.31 2.42
CA GLN A 84 7.62 9.10 3.02
C GLN A 84 8.59 9.42 4.17
N ARG A 85 9.40 10.48 4.03
CA ARG A 85 10.31 10.89 5.12
C ARG A 85 9.54 11.38 6.35
N GLU A 86 8.43 12.08 6.14
CA GLU A 86 7.58 12.56 7.22
C GLU A 86 6.88 11.39 7.95
N GLU A 87 6.37 10.41 7.21
CA GLU A 87 5.76 9.19 7.75
C GLU A 87 6.73 8.39 8.62
N VAL A 88 7.98 8.22 8.19
CA VAL A 88 9.02 7.54 8.98
C VAL A 88 9.34 8.31 10.27
N GLU A 89 9.39 9.64 10.24
CA GLU A 89 9.60 10.44 11.45
C GLU A 89 8.41 10.36 12.41
N GLN A 90 7.17 10.36 11.89
CA GLN A 90 5.97 10.11 12.69
C GLN A 90 6.03 8.73 13.35
N MET A 91 6.39 7.69 12.61
CA MET A 91 6.56 6.33 13.12
C MET A 91 7.58 6.25 14.25
N LYS A 92 8.74 6.92 14.10
CA LYS A 92 9.77 7.00 15.16
C LYS A 92 9.24 7.70 16.41
N ASN A 93 8.45 8.76 16.26
CA ASN A 93 7.84 9.46 17.38
C ASN A 93 6.83 8.56 18.13
N CYS A 94 5.97 7.84 17.41
CA CYS A 94 5.08 6.84 18.01
C CYS A 94 5.85 5.75 18.75
N LEU A 95 6.88 5.18 18.13
CA LEU A 95 7.72 4.17 18.76
C LEU A 95 8.44 4.70 20.01
N ARG A 96 8.83 5.97 20.04
CA ARG A 96 9.42 6.61 21.22
C ARG A 96 8.42 6.64 22.37
N VAL A 97 7.19 7.07 22.13
CA VAL A 97 6.10 7.08 23.13
C VAL A 97 5.87 5.65 23.65
N LEU A 98 5.74 4.68 22.75
CA LEU A 98 5.48 3.29 23.12
C LEU A 98 6.65 2.64 23.86
N SER A 99 7.88 3.09 23.63
CA SER A 99 9.08 2.56 24.31
C SER A 99 9.23 3.10 25.73
N GLN A 100 8.61 4.23 26.09
CA GLN A 100 8.72 4.78 27.44
C GLN A 100 8.18 3.79 28.48
N PRO A 101 8.83 3.63 29.65
CA PRO A 101 8.32 2.78 30.73
C PRO A 101 6.96 3.30 31.20
N THR A 102 6.07 2.37 31.57
CA THR A 102 4.77 2.76 32.14
C THR A 102 5.01 3.31 33.55
N PRO A 103 4.54 4.54 33.87
CA PRO A 103 4.82 5.16 35.16
C PRO A 103 4.05 4.43 36.28
N SER A 104 4.76 3.65 37.10
CA SER A 104 4.14 2.75 38.11
C SER A 104 3.66 3.45 39.39
N LEU A 105 4.07 4.70 39.63
CA LEU A 105 3.75 5.49 40.83
C LEU A 105 2.95 6.77 40.51
N ALA A 106 2.38 6.85 39.32
CA ALA A 106 1.61 8.00 38.87
C ALA A 106 0.17 7.99 39.41
N ALA A 107 -0.45 9.16 39.48
CA ALA A 107 -1.86 9.27 39.82
C ALA A 107 -2.74 8.56 38.77
N GLU A 108 -3.93 8.11 39.14
CA GLU A 108 -4.85 7.42 38.21
C GLU A 108 -5.16 8.26 36.95
N ALA A 109 -5.26 9.58 37.10
CA ALA A 109 -5.46 10.49 35.98
C ALA A 109 -4.26 10.54 35.02
N GLU A 110 -3.04 10.46 35.54
CA GLU A 110 -1.82 10.43 34.73
C GLU A 110 -1.67 9.08 34.01
N LEU A 111 -2.03 7.97 34.66
CA LEU A 111 -2.07 6.64 34.05
C LEU A 111 -3.10 6.56 32.91
N ALA A 112 -4.27 7.16 33.09
CA ALA A 112 -5.29 7.23 32.05
C ALA A 112 -4.80 8.07 30.85
N SER A 113 -4.11 9.17 31.11
CA SER A 113 -3.52 10.01 30.06
C SER A 113 -2.39 9.29 29.30
N ASP A 114 -1.48 8.61 29.99
CA ASP A 114 -0.41 7.80 29.36
C ASP A 114 -1.00 6.65 28.53
N GLN A 115 -2.03 5.98 29.03
CA GLN A 115 -2.73 4.94 28.27
C GLN A 115 -3.33 5.52 26.99
N GLN A 116 -4.03 6.65 27.06
CA GLN A 116 -4.65 7.29 25.89
C GLN A 116 -3.60 7.70 24.85
N GLU A 117 -2.45 8.22 25.28
CA GLU A 117 -1.35 8.60 24.40
C GLU A 117 -0.79 7.36 23.66
N ARG A 118 -0.59 6.25 24.37
CA ARG A 118 -0.14 4.99 23.77
C ARG A 118 -1.18 4.39 22.83
N GLU A 119 -2.46 4.47 23.17
CA GLU A 119 -3.54 4.02 22.30
C GLU A 119 -3.56 4.82 20.99
N GLY A 120 -3.47 6.15 21.06
CA GLY A 120 -3.38 7.01 19.89
C GLY A 120 -2.14 6.75 19.04
N ALA A 121 -0.98 6.48 19.67
CA ALA A 121 0.23 6.10 18.96
C ALA A 121 0.09 4.76 18.21
N LEU A 122 -0.62 3.78 18.78
CA LEU A 122 -0.89 2.51 18.10
C LEU A 122 -1.88 2.66 16.93
N GLU A 123 -2.87 3.54 17.05
CA GLU A 123 -3.80 3.86 15.95
C GLU A 123 -3.07 4.53 14.79
N LEU A 124 -2.28 5.57 15.07
CA LEU A 124 -1.51 6.25 14.03
C LEU A 124 -0.52 5.31 13.33
N LEU A 125 0.12 4.40 14.08
CA LEU A 125 0.97 3.37 13.48
C LEU A 125 0.18 2.40 12.59
N ALA A 126 -1.05 2.06 12.95
CA ALA A 126 -1.89 1.19 12.13
C ALA A 126 -2.24 1.86 10.81
N ASP A 127 -2.62 3.15 10.85
CA ASP A 127 -2.90 3.95 9.65
C ASP A 127 -1.67 4.05 8.74
N LEU A 128 -0.49 4.34 9.31
CA LEU A 128 0.76 4.40 8.55
C LEU A 128 1.13 3.03 7.94
N CYS A 129 0.95 1.95 8.69
CA CYS A 129 1.31 0.59 8.27
C CYS A 129 0.29 -0.07 7.32
N GLU A 130 -0.79 0.61 6.94
CA GLU A 130 -1.61 0.16 5.80
C GLU A 130 -0.79 0.17 4.50
N ASN A 131 0.23 1.02 4.41
CA ASN A 131 1.24 0.96 3.36
C ASN A 131 2.30 -0.11 3.69
N MET A 132 2.54 -1.02 2.75
CA MET A 132 3.51 -2.12 2.88
C MET A 132 4.95 -1.62 3.10
N ASP A 133 5.34 -0.51 2.49
CA ASP A 133 6.69 0.07 2.67
C ASP A 133 6.86 0.55 4.12
N ASN A 134 5.85 1.23 4.66
CA ASN A 134 5.84 1.68 6.06
C ASN A 134 5.80 0.48 7.03
N ALA A 135 5.04 -0.57 6.71
CA ALA A 135 5.05 -1.79 7.52
C ALA A 135 6.43 -2.46 7.56
N ALA A 136 7.18 -2.41 6.46
CA ALA A 136 8.57 -2.88 6.41
C ALA A 136 9.49 -1.99 7.26
N ASP A 137 9.39 -0.66 7.15
CA ASP A 137 10.14 0.29 7.99
C ASP A 137 9.84 0.08 9.48
N PHE A 138 8.57 -0.15 9.83
CA PHE A 138 8.15 -0.46 11.19
C PHE A 138 8.84 -1.71 11.75
N CYS A 139 8.96 -2.74 10.91
CA CYS A 139 9.65 -3.98 11.27
C CYS A 139 11.16 -3.75 11.44
N GLN A 140 11.79 -2.94 10.59
CA GLN A 140 13.20 -2.56 10.69
C GLN A 140 13.49 -1.74 11.96
N LEU A 141 12.57 -0.86 12.35
CA LEU A 141 12.65 -0.08 13.59
C LEU A 141 12.35 -0.92 14.85
N SER A 142 12.29 -2.25 14.73
CA SER A 142 11.99 -3.18 15.83
C SER A 142 10.61 -2.96 16.48
N GLY A 143 9.68 -2.31 15.78
CA GLY A 143 8.32 -2.09 16.27
C GLY A 143 7.60 -3.40 16.58
N MET A 144 7.81 -4.42 15.76
CA MET A 144 7.22 -5.74 15.98
C MET A 144 7.69 -6.42 17.28
N HIS A 145 8.95 -6.24 17.65
CA HIS A 145 9.48 -6.76 18.93
C HIS A 145 8.79 -6.10 20.12
N LEU A 146 8.52 -4.79 20.02
CA LEU A 146 7.81 -4.04 21.05
C LEU A 146 6.37 -4.53 21.20
N LEU A 147 5.65 -4.75 20.10
CA LEU A 147 4.26 -5.23 20.14
C LEU A 147 4.16 -6.62 20.77
N VAL A 148 4.99 -7.56 20.29
CA VAL A 148 4.96 -8.95 20.75
C VAL A 148 5.49 -9.09 22.18
N GLY A 149 6.54 -8.33 22.53
CA GLY A 149 7.20 -8.40 23.82
C GLY A 149 6.43 -7.72 24.95
N ARG A 150 5.72 -6.63 24.66
CA ARG A 150 5.09 -5.78 25.69
C ARG A 150 3.59 -5.63 25.54
N TYR A 151 3.10 -5.32 24.33
CA TYR A 151 1.74 -4.82 24.17
C TYR A 151 0.68 -5.92 24.04
N LEU A 152 1.02 -7.10 23.52
CA LEU A 152 0.10 -8.25 23.52
C LEU A 152 -0.27 -8.74 24.92
N GLU A 153 0.56 -8.46 25.92
CA GLU A 153 0.34 -8.85 27.33
C GLU A 153 0.09 -7.63 28.22
N ALA A 154 -0.21 -6.47 27.63
CA ALA A 154 -0.52 -5.26 28.39
C ALA A 154 -1.77 -5.44 29.26
N GLY A 155 -1.80 -4.79 30.43
CA GLY A 155 -2.95 -4.82 31.34
C GLY A 155 -4.24 -4.29 30.69
N PRO A 156 -4.23 -3.08 30.10
CA PRO A 156 -5.40 -2.52 29.42
C PRO A 156 -5.77 -3.26 28.13
N ALA A 157 -7.04 -3.65 28.01
CA ALA A 157 -7.55 -4.30 26.79
C ALA A 157 -7.37 -3.41 25.54
N GLY A 158 -7.52 -2.08 25.71
CA GLY A 158 -7.34 -1.07 24.67
C GLY A 158 -6.01 -1.14 23.94
N LEU A 159 -4.95 -1.46 24.69
CA LEU A 159 -3.61 -1.63 24.14
C LEU A 159 -3.43 -3.00 23.47
N ARG A 160 -3.98 -4.07 24.07
CA ARG A 160 -3.86 -5.43 23.54
C ARG A 160 -4.51 -5.59 22.17
N TRP A 161 -5.74 -5.11 21.98
CA TRP A 161 -6.44 -5.28 20.71
C TRP A 161 -5.82 -4.42 19.60
N ARG A 162 -5.35 -3.20 19.91
CA ARG A 162 -4.65 -2.34 18.94
C ARG A 162 -3.32 -2.93 18.51
N ALA A 163 -2.57 -3.49 19.45
CA ALA A 163 -1.34 -4.21 19.11
C ALA A 163 -1.62 -5.44 18.24
N ALA A 164 -2.64 -6.23 18.56
CA ALA A 164 -3.04 -7.35 17.70
C ALA A 164 -3.48 -6.88 16.30
N GLN A 165 -4.24 -5.79 16.21
CA GLN A 165 -4.63 -5.19 14.93
C GLN A 165 -3.41 -4.78 14.11
N LEU A 166 -2.48 -4.03 14.70
CA LEU A 166 -1.27 -3.55 14.03
C LEU A 166 -0.40 -4.70 13.52
N ILE A 167 -0.24 -5.78 14.31
CA ILE A 167 0.44 -7.01 13.84
C ILE A 167 -0.27 -7.57 12.60
N GLY A 168 -1.60 -7.65 12.63
CA GLY A 168 -2.39 -8.13 11.50
C GLY A 168 -2.25 -7.25 10.26
N THR A 169 -2.27 -5.93 10.42
CA THR A 169 -2.10 -4.96 9.33
C THR A 169 -0.73 -5.10 8.68
N CYS A 170 0.36 -5.13 9.47
CA CYS A 170 1.71 -5.24 8.92
C CYS A 170 1.98 -6.59 8.24
N SER A 171 1.38 -7.68 8.72
CA SER A 171 1.64 -9.04 8.22
C SER A 171 0.70 -9.47 7.09
N GLN A 172 -0.31 -8.67 6.74
CA GLN A 172 -1.27 -9.05 5.71
C GLN A 172 -0.59 -9.14 4.34
N ASN A 173 -0.53 -10.34 3.78
CA ASN A 173 0.04 -10.62 2.45
C ASN A 173 1.53 -10.25 2.32
N VAL A 174 2.29 -10.24 3.42
CA VAL A 174 3.74 -9.97 3.42
C VAL A 174 4.51 -11.12 4.08
N ALA A 175 4.98 -12.07 3.26
CA ALA A 175 5.68 -13.29 3.72
C ALA A 175 6.85 -13.00 4.68
N ALA A 176 7.70 -12.02 4.35
CA ALA A 176 8.85 -11.67 5.19
C ALA A 176 8.45 -11.19 6.59
N ILE A 177 7.36 -10.41 6.70
CA ILE A 177 6.85 -9.93 7.99
C ILE A 177 6.15 -11.07 8.73
N GLN A 178 5.40 -11.92 8.03
CA GLN A 178 4.78 -13.11 8.62
C GLN A 178 5.83 -14.01 9.28
N GLU A 179 6.92 -14.35 8.58
CA GLU A 179 8.02 -15.14 9.12
C GLU A 179 8.66 -14.49 10.35
N GLN A 180 8.94 -13.18 10.27
CA GLN A 180 9.51 -12.43 11.40
C GLN A 180 8.58 -12.50 12.63
N VAL A 181 7.29 -12.23 12.46
CA VAL A 181 6.30 -12.23 13.54
C VAL A 181 6.16 -13.62 14.16
N LEU A 182 6.18 -14.67 13.34
CA LEU A 182 6.16 -16.06 13.80
C LEU A 182 7.44 -16.40 14.58
N GLY A 183 8.60 -15.97 14.11
CA GLY A 183 9.90 -16.12 14.78
C GLY A 183 9.96 -15.46 16.16
N LEU A 184 9.21 -14.37 16.36
CA LEU A 184 9.06 -13.70 17.66
C LEU A 184 8.11 -14.44 18.63
N GLY A 185 7.46 -15.52 18.19
CA GLY A 185 6.53 -16.29 19.00
C GLY A 185 5.16 -15.63 19.19
N ALA A 186 4.78 -14.70 18.30
CA ALA A 186 3.52 -13.98 18.39
C ALA A 186 2.30 -14.91 18.33
N LEU A 187 2.35 -15.98 17.52
CA LEU A 187 1.23 -16.91 17.34
C LEU A 187 0.74 -17.51 18.67
N ARG A 188 1.65 -17.92 19.56
CA ARG A 188 1.28 -18.46 20.88
C ARG A 188 0.63 -17.40 21.78
N LYS A 189 1.06 -16.14 21.68
CA LYS A 189 0.47 -15.03 22.44
C LYS A 189 -0.93 -14.71 21.90
N LEU A 190 -1.09 -14.61 20.58
CA LEU A 190 -2.37 -14.35 19.93
C LEU A 190 -3.40 -15.46 20.21
N LEU A 191 -3.00 -16.73 20.16
CA LEU A 191 -3.89 -17.86 20.52
C LEU A 191 -4.33 -17.80 21.99
N ARG A 192 -3.44 -17.43 22.91
CA ARG A 192 -3.82 -17.21 24.32
C ARG A 192 -4.81 -16.07 24.49
N LEU A 193 -4.65 -14.97 23.75
CA LEU A 193 -5.61 -13.86 23.76
C LEU A 193 -6.97 -14.30 23.21
N LEU A 194 -6.99 -15.03 22.10
CA LEU A 194 -8.22 -15.55 21.51
C LEU A 194 -8.99 -16.49 22.46
N ASP A 195 -8.27 -17.31 23.23
CA ASP A 195 -8.86 -18.29 24.15
C ASP A 195 -9.29 -17.68 25.49
N ARG A 196 -8.48 -16.77 26.06
CA ARG A 196 -8.58 -16.38 27.48
C ARG A 196 -8.93 -14.93 27.76
N ASP A 197 -8.86 -14.04 26.77
CA ASP A 197 -9.12 -12.62 27.02
C ASP A 197 -10.59 -12.38 27.36
N THR A 198 -10.86 -11.52 28.34
CA THR A 198 -12.23 -11.17 28.77
C THR A 198 -12.89 -10.19 27.80
N CYS A 199 -12.12 -9.49 26.97
CA CYS A 199 -12.63 -8.51 26.02
C CYS A 199 -12.80 -9.14 24.63
N ASP A 200 -14.04 -9.20 24.14
CA ASP A 200 -14.35 -9.77 22.82
C ASP A 200 -13.61 -9.06 21.68
N LEU A 201 -13.41 -7.74 21.78
CA LEU A 201 -12.67 -6.99 20.76
C LEU A 201 -11.21 -7.47 20.65
N VAL A 202 -10.56 -7.79 21.79
CA VAL A 202 -9.21 -8.37 21.78
C VAL A 202 -9.22 -9.71 21.07
N ARG A 203 -10.21 -10.57 21.37
CA ARG A 203 -10.34 -11.89 20.75
C ARG A 203 -10.52 -11.78 19.23
N VAL A 204 -11.40 -10.88 18.77
CA VAL A 204 -11.64 -10.63 17.34
C VAL A 204 -10.37 -10.14 16.64
N LYS A 205 -9.65 -9.18 17.23
CA LYS A 205 -8.41 -8.66 16.64
C LYS A 205 -7.25 -9.67 16.68
N ALA A 206 -7.20 -10.52 17.71
CA ALA A 206 -6.27 -11.64 17.75
C ALA A 206 -6.57 -12.66 16.64
N LEU A 207 -7.84 -13.00 16.41
CA LEU A 207 -8.23 -13.88 15.31
C LEU A 207 -7.88 -13.28 13.95
N PHE A 208 -8.10 -11.97 13.76
CA PHE A 208 -7.68 -11.25 12.56
C PHE A 208 -6.17 -11.38 12.33
N ALA A 209 -5.35 -11.10 13.34
CA ALA A 209 -3.90 -11.24 13.23
C ALA A 209 -3.46 -12.68 12.91
N ILE A 210 -4.05 -13.68 13.56
CA ILE A 210 -3.78 -15.10 13.27
C ILE A 210 -4.13 -15.42 11.82
N SER A 211 -5.27 -14.92 11.34
CA SER A 211 -5.69 -15.11 9.95
C SER A 211 -4.68 -14.51 8.97
N CYS A 212 -4.13 -13.32 9.25
CA CYS A 212 -3.08 -12.71 8.44
C CYS A 212 -1.77 -13.50 8.43
N LEU A 213 -1.45 -14.22 9.51
CA LEU A 213 -0.21 -14.97 9.65
C LEU A 213 -0.24 -16.39 9.06
N VAL A 214 -1.42 -16.98 8.85
CA VAL A 214 -1.55 -18.41 8.53
C VAL A 214 -2.09 -18.69 7.13
N ARG A 215 -2.79 -17.75 6.49
CA ARG A 215 -3.51 -18.02 5.24
C ARG A 215 -2.64 -18.29 4.01
N GLU A 216 -1.45 -17.69 3.92
CA GLU A 216 -0.58 -17.76 2.73
C GLU A 216 0.86 -18.18 3.06
N GLN A 217 1.04 -18.89 4.18
CA GLN A 217 2.35 -19.41 4.56
C GLN A 217 2.54 -20.83 3.98
N GLU A 218 3.09 -20.92 2.76
CA GLU A 218 3.54 -22.20 2.13
C GLU A 218 5.04 -22.44 2.30
#